data_AF-A0A943LAK9-F1
#
_entry.id   AF-A0A943LAK9-F1
#
_cell.length_a   1.000
_cell.length_b   1.000
_cell.length_c   1.000
_cell.angle_alpha   90.00
_cell.angle_beta   90.00
_cell.angle_gamma   90.00
#
_symmetry.space_group_name_H-M   'P 1'
#
loop_
_entity.id
_entity.type
_entity.pdbx_description
1 polymer ?
#
loop_
_entity_poly.entity_id
_entity_poly.type
_entity_poly.pdbx_seq_one_letter_code
_entity_poly.pdbx_strand_id
1 'polypeptide(L)'
;MELNFSDVRDYKFNEWCIQDDLLNKIIIYGKNASGKSNIGLALFDITTHLTDKNITPGVYDYYLNADEETEYAEFHYIFKLESGEVDYLYRKKDIKNFLYERISIDGEVLISYNYETMSGDLEGIKKLMPSLNYEFQDNSVSILRYIVNNRPSDRVMPLKQLMRFVNNMLWFRSLDENRYIGYKTESSNYTKFMQIIIFDS
;
A
#
# COMPACT_ATOMS: atom_id res chain seq x y z
N MET A 1 -0.47 -9.04 -12.28
CA MET A 1 0.90 -8.53 -12.49
C MET A 1 1.61 -8.63 -11.16
N GLU A 2 2.84 -9.13 -11.12
CA GLU A 2 3.65 -9.27 -9.90
C GLU A 2 4.93 -8.43 -10.05
N LEU A 3 5.30 -7.69 -9.01
CA LEU A 3 6.52 -6.88 -8.96
C LEU A 3 7.35 -7.34 -7.76
N ASN A 4 8.50 -7.95 -8.01
CA ASN A 4 9.41 -8.42 -6.97
C ASN A 4 10.65 -7.52 -6.88
N PHE A 5 10.74 -6.72 -5.81
CA PHE A 5 11.85 -5.80 -5.59
C PHE A 5 13.14 -6.46 -5.07
N SER A 6 13.11 -7.76 -4.74
CA SER A 6 14.30 -8.54 -4.39
C SER A 6 14.97 -9.18 -5.61
N ASP A 7 14.31 -9.18 -6.77
CA ASP A 7 14.85 -9.73 -8.01
C ASP A 7 15.70 -8.69 -8.76
N VAL A 8 16.90 -8.44 -8.24
CA VAL A 8 17.82 -7.43 -8.77
C VAL A 8 18.48 -7.81 -10.10
N ARG A 9 18.25 -9.01 -10.62
CA ARG A 9 19.00 -9.55 -11.78
C ARG A 9 18.37 -9.24 -13.13
N ASP A 10 17.04 -9.21 -13.21
CA ASP A 10 16.33 -9.15 -14.49
C ASP A 10 15.93 -7.73 -14.93
N TYR A 11 16.07 -6.75 -14.04
CA TYR A 11 15.83 -5.34 -14.35
C TYR A 11 17.17 -4.60 -14.43
N LYS A 12 17.37 -3.84 -15.52
CA LYS A 12 18.55 -2.98 -15.68
C LYS A 12 18.44 -1.77 -14.74
N PHE A 13 18.88 -1.91 -13.49
CA PHE A 13 18.93 -0.82 -12.52
C PHE A 13 20.29 -0.11 -12.55
N ASN A 14 20.28 1.17 -12.19
CA ASN A 14 21.50 1.86 -11.78
C ASN A 14 21.84 1.42 -10.34
N GLU A 15 23.08 1.04 -10.05
CA GLU A 15 23.52 0.63 -8.70
C GLU A 15 23.23 1.69 -7.63
N TRP A 16 23.10 2.96 -8.02
CA TRP A 16 22.72 4.08 -7.14
C TRP A 16 21.25 4.03 -6.67
N CYS A 17 20.45 3.14 -7.26
CA CYS A 17 19.05 2.91 -6.90
C CYS A 17 18.87 1.75 -5.92
N ILE A 18 19.94 1.02 -5.58
CA ILE A 18 19.94 -0.09 -4.64
C ILE A 18 20.48 0.41 -3.30
N GLN A 19 19.71 0.27 -2.23
CA GLN A 19 20.13 0.54 -0.85
C GLN A 19 19.71 -0.65 0.02
N ASP A 20 20.67 -1.22 0.76
CA ASP A 20 20.44 -2.38 1.64
C ASP A 20 19.80 -3.59 0.90
N ASP A 21 20.28 -3.88 -0.31
CA ASP A 21 19.74 -4.91 -1.23
C ASP A 21 18.26 -4.71 -1.66
N LEU A 22 17.71 -3.50 -1.43
CA LEU A 22 16.35 -3.12 -1.82
C LEU A 22 16.36 -1.95 -2.81
N LEU A 23 15.39 -1.94 -3.72
CA LEU A 23 15.18 -0.85 -4.69
C LEU A 23 14.60 0.39 -4.00
N ASN A 24 15.41 1.45 -3.90
CA ASN A 24 15.03 2.73 -3.29
C ASN A 24 14.43 3.71 -4.31
N LYS A 25 14.83 3.58 -5.59
CA LYS A 25 14.35 4.46 -6.68
C LYS A 25 14.02 3.63 -7.91
N ILE A 26 12.80 3.78 -8.42
CA ILE A 26 12.31 3.03 -9.58
C ILE A 26 11.92 4.01 -10.68
N ILE A 27 12.43 3.77 -11.88
CA ILE A 27 12.03 4.46 -13.10
C ILE A 27 11.24 3.47 -13.95
N ILE A 28 9.98 3.78 -14.23
CA ILE A 28 9.13 3.00 -15.13
C ILE A 28 9.06 3.75 -16.45
N TYR A 29 9.60 3.15 -17.51
CA TYR A 29 9.60 3.69 -18.88
C TYR A 29 9.07 2.63 -19.87
N GLY A 30 8.56 3.09 -21.01
CA GLY A 30 7.88 2.24 -21.99
C GLY A 30 7.03 3.06 -22.94
N LYS A 31 6.56 2.44 -24.03
CA LYS A 31 5.76 3.11 -25.07
C LYS A 31 4.55 3.84 -24.47
N ASN A 32 4.09 4.89 -25.15
CA ASN A 32 2.83 5.53 -24.80
C ASN A 32 1.68 4.50 -24.79
N ALA A 33 0.73 4.73 -23.88
CA ALA A 33 -0.40 3.81 -23.61
C ALA A 33 -0.02 2.40 -23.12
N SER A 34 1.21 2.16 -22.64
CA SER A 34 1.62 0.85 -22.09
C SER A 34 1.23 0.61 -20.62
N GLY A 35 0.31 1.41 -20.05
CA GLY A 35 -0.18 1.23 -18.68
C GLY A 35 0.73 1.74 -17.54
N LYS A 36 1.82 2.45 -17.83
CA LYS A 36 2.80 2.92 -16.82
C LYS A 36 2.17 3.73 -15.69
N SER A 37 1.24 4.62 -16.03
CA SER A 37 0.49 5.40 -15.05
C SER A 37 -0.34 4.51 -14.13
N ASN A 38 -1.07 3.53 -14.69
CA ASN A 38 -1.89 2.60 -13.92
C ASN A 38 -1.05 1.76 -12.96
N ILE A 39 0.18 1.39 -13.34
CA ILE A 39 1.13 0.71 -12.44
C ILE A 39 1.48 1.63 -11.25
N GLY A 40 1.77 2.90 -11.51
CA GLY A 40 1.99 3.89 -10.46
C GLY A 40 0.80 4.02 -9.51
N LEU A 41 -0.40 4.13 -10.06
CA LEU A 41 -1.64 4.18 -9.26
C LEU A 41 -1.81 2.91 -8.42
N ALA A 42 -1.62 1.74 -9.03
CA ALA A 42 -1.79 0.48 -8.33
C ALA A 42 -0.80 0.33 -7.16
N LEU A 43 0.46 0.72 -7.37
CA LEU A 43 1.51 0.63 -6.36
C LEU A 43 1.33 1.60 -5.19
N PHE A 44 0.71 2.76 -5.44
CA PHE A 44 0.46 3.77 -4.41
C PHE A 44 -0.96 3.71 -3.83
N ASP A 45 -1.82 2.81 -4.30
CA ASP A 45 -3.17 2.64 -3.74
C ASP A 45 -3.13 2.37 -2.23
N ILE A 46 -2.12 1.65 -1.75
CA ILE A 46 -1.95 1.36 -0.32
C ILE A 46 -1.89 2.62 0.56
N THR A 47 -1.44 3.75 0.01
CA THR A 47 -1.38 5.03 0.74
C THR A 47 -2.76 5.63 0.98
N THR A 48 -3.76 5.27 0.18
CA THR A 48 -5.10 5.87 0.17
C THR A 48 -5.89 5.59 1.45
N HIS A 49 -5.60 4.47 2.11
CA HIS A 49 -6.29 4.05 3.33
C HIS A 49 -5.38 3.96 4.55
N LEU A 50 -4.09 3.70 4.37
CA LEU A 50 -3.14 3.60 5.49
C LEU A 50 -2.58 4.97 5.93
N THR A 51 -2.85 6.04 5.20
CA THR A 51 -2.32 7.39 5.53
C THR A 51 -3.43 8.45 5.51
N ASP A 52 -3.14 9.60 6.13
CA ASP A 52 -3.97 10.81 6.07
C ASP A 52 -3.53 11.80 4.98
N LYS A 53 -2.71 11.33 4.03
CA LYS A 53 -2.12 12.19 3.02
C LYS A 53 -3.12 12.47 1.90
N ASN A 54 -2.98 13.65 1.30
CA ASN A 54 -3.86 14.07 0.23
C ASN A 54 -3.57 13.33 -1.08
N ILE A 55 -4.62 13.21 -1.88
CA ILE A 55 -4.62 12.64 -3.23
C ILE A 55 -5.22 13.70 -4.14
N THR A 56 -4.58 13.97 -5.27
CA THR A 56 -5.17 14.86 -6.27
C THR A 56 -6.53 14.30 -6.74
N PRO A 57 -7.62 15.10 -6.73
CA PRO A 57 -8.92 14.67 -7.24
C PRO A 57 -8.82 14.16 -8.69
N GLY A 58 -9.63 13.16 -9.04
CA GLY A 58 -9.68 12.62 -10.40
C GLY A 58 -8.59 11.58 -10.73
N VAL A 59 -7.64 11.34 -9.82
CA VAL A 59 -6.54 10.38 -10.06
C VAL A 59 -7.01 8.92 -10.11
N TYR A 60 -8.09 8.58 -9.39
CA TYR A 60 -8.64 7.23 -9.29
C TYR A 60 -10.08 7.11 -9.83
N ASP A 61 -10.50 8.01 -10.73
CA ASP A 61 -11.85 7.96 -11.31
C ASP A 61 -12.12 6.65 -12.08
N TYR A 62 -11.07 6.07 -12.66
CA TYR A 62 -11.10 4.79 -13.37
C TYR A 62 -10.32 3.75 -12.59
N TYR A 63 -10.91 3.31 -11.47
CA TYR A 63 -10.25 2.41 -10.51
C TYR A 63 -10.14 0.96 -11.01
N LEU A 64 -11.23 0.41 -11.54
CA LEU A 64 -11.30 -0.95 -12.06
C LEU A 64 -11.00 -0.99 -13.56
N ASN A 65 -10.51 -2.13 -14.01
CA ASN A 65 -10.36 -2.40 -15.44
C ASN A 65 -11.74 -2.51 -16.10
N ALA A 66 -11.97 -1.75 -17.17
CA ALA A 66 -13.24 -1.76 -17.89
C ALA A 66 -13.46 -3.04 -18.74
N ASP A 67 -12.39 -3.77 -19.04
CA ASP A 67 -12.41 -4.98 -19.88
C ASP A 67 -12.53 -6.28 -19.06
N GLU A 68 -12.51 -6.20 -17.72
CA GLU A 68 -12.69 -7.36 -16.85
C GLU A 68 -14.08 -7.40 -16.19
N GLU A 69 -14.62 -8.62 -16.02
CA GLU A 69 -15.87 -8.84 -15.28
C GLU A 69 -15.67 -8.83 -13.75
N THR A 70 -14.42 -8.69 -13.28
CA THR A 70 -14.09 -8.66 -11.86
C THR A 70 -14.61 -7.38 -11.22
N GLU A 71 -15.49 -7.49 -10.21
CA GLU A 71 -16.08 -6.34 -9.53
C GLU A 71 -15.15 -5.64 -8.51
N TYR A 72 -13.88 -6.06 -8.43
CA TYR A 72 -12.92 -5.54 -7.48
C TYR A 72 -11.48 -5.60 -8.00
N ALA A 73 -10.64 -4.73 -7.44
CA ALA A 73 -9.19 -4.84 -7.55
C ALA A 73 -8.64 -5.48 -6.28
N GLU A 74 -7.77 -6.47 -6.44
CA GLU A 74 -7.00 -7.10 -5.36
C GLU A 74 -5.57 -6.60 -5.39
N PHE A 75 -5.07 -6.22 -4.22
CA PHE A 75 -3.70 -5.81 -4.04
C PHE A 75 -3.06 -6.68 -2.99
N HIS A 76 -1.84 -7.13 -3.27
CA HIS A 76 -1.07 -8.00 -2.40
C HIS A 76 0.35 -7.47 -2.29
N TYR A 77 0.78 -7.20 -1.06
CA TYR A 77 2.08 -6.65 -0.73
C TYR A 77 2.76 -7.55 0.29
N ILE A 78 4.01 -7.93 0.02
CA ILE A 78 4.85 -8.64 0.98
C ILE A 78 6.00 -7.70 1.36
N PHE A 79 6.01 -7.25 2.62
CA PHE A 79 7.05 -6.38 3.17
C PHE A 79 8.03 -7.20 3.98
N LYS A 80 9.29 -7.24 3.54
CA LYS A 80 10.41 -7.76 4.33
C LYS A 80 10.99 -6.63 5.15
N LEU A 81 10.77 -6.66 6.46
CA LEU A 81 11.18 -5.61 7.39
C LEU A 81 12.15 -6.17 8.42
N GLU A 82 12.92 -5.29 9.07
CA GLU A 82 13.86 -5.70 10.12
C GLU A 82 13.18 -6.44 11.28
N SER A 83 11.92 -6.11 11.57
CA SER A 83 11.15 -6.72 12.67
C SER A 83 10.35 -7.96 12.29
N GLY A 84 10.32 -8.34 11.01
CA GLY A 84 9.56 -9.49 10.50
C GLY A 84 9.00 -9.25 9.09
N GLU A 85 8.42 -10.30 8.51
CA GLU A 85 7.73 -10.22 7.23
C GLU A 85 6.24 -9.93 7.45
N VAL A 86 5.67 -9.00 6.67
CA VAL A 86 4.23 -8.72 6.65
C VAL A 86 3.67 -9.07 5.27
N ASP A 87 2.74 -10.02 5.25
CA ASP A 87 1.90 -10.31 4.09
C ASP A 87 0.59 -9.55 4.26
N TYR A 88 0.34 -8.60 3.35
CA TYR A 88 -0.81 -7.71 3.38
C TYR A 88 -1.60 -7.79 2.07
N LEU A 89 -2.84 -8.24 2.15
CA LEU A 89 -3.74 -8.36 1.01
C LEU A 89 -5.05 -7.61 1.30
N TYR A 90 -5.52 -6.84 0.34
CA TYR A 90 -6.84 -6.22 0.43
C TYR A 90 -7.55 -6.17 -0.92
N ARG A 91 -8.88 -6.10 -0.86
CA ARG A 91 -9.76 -5.93 -2.03
C ARG A 91 -10.61 -4.68 -1.88
N LYS A 92 -10.77 -3.96 -2.98
CA LYS A 92 -11.57 -2.74 -3.05
C LYS A 92 -12.38 -2.67 -4.33
N LYS A 93 -13.59 -2.12 -4.24
CA LYS A 93 -14.41 -1.79 -5.42
C LYS A 93 -14.07 -0.39 -5.97
N ASP A 94 -13.67 0.51 -5.08
CA ASP A 94 -13.14 1.84 -5.38
C ASP A 94 -12.24 2.30 -4.23
N ILE A 95 -11.72 3.54 -4.31
CA ILE A 95 -10.78 4.10 -3.34
C ILE A 95 -11.30 4.13 -1.89
N LYS A 96 -12.62 4.09 -1.66
CA LYS A 96 -13.25 4.18 -0.34
C LYS A 96 -13.78 2.85 0.17
N ASN A 97 -14.20 1.96 -0.72
CA ASN A 97 -14.99 0.78 -0.36
C ASN A 97 -14.13 -0.50 -0.29
N PHE A 98 -13.83 -0.92 0.94
CA PHE A 98 -13.21 -2.22 1.22
C PHE A 98 -14.19 -3.37 1.07
N LEU A 99 -13.69 -4.48 0.54
CA LEU A 99 -14.43 -5.75 0.45
C LEU A 99 -13.77 -6.83 1.31
N TYR A 100 -12.44 -6.84 1.35
CA TYR A 100 -11.67 -7.85 2.06
C TYR A 100 -10.32 -7.30 2.54
N GLU A 101 -9.84 -7.80 3.68
CA GLU A 101 -8.49 -7.52 4.18
C GLU A 101 -7.92 -8.75 4.90
N ARG A 102 -6.67 -9.09 4.60
CA ARG A 102 -5.91 -10.16 5.25
C ARG A 102 -4.53 -9.65 5.62
N ILE A 103 -4.11 -9.99 6.84
CA ILE A 103 -2.82 -9.57 7.40
C ILE A 103 -2.17 -10.79 8.05
N SER A 104 -0.93 -11.07 7.69
CA SER A 104 -0.11 -12.09 8.34
C SER A 104 1.24 -11.51 8.73
N ILE A 105 1.81 -12.00 9.84
CA ILE A 105 3.19 -11.70 10.26
C ILE A 105 3.95 -13.01 10.32
N ASP A 106 5.09 -13.10 9.63
CA ASP A 106 5.95 -14.29 9.60
C ASP A 106 5.18 -15.58 9.28
N GLY A 107 4.22 -15.49 8.35
CA GLY A 107 3.35 -16.61 7.93
C GLY A 107 2.13 -16.89 8.82
N GLU A 108 2.07 -16.31 10.02
CA GLU A 108 0.93 -16.47 10.93
C GLU A 108 -0.17 -15.45 10.60
N VAL A 109 -1.35 -15.95 10.22
CA VAL A 109 -2.50 -15.11 9.90
C VAL A 109 -3.01 -14.43 11.17
N LEU A 110 -2.97 -13.11 11.19
CA LEU A 110 -3.52 -12.31 12.28
C LEU A 110 -5.00 -12.04 12.08
N ILE A 111 -5.36 -11.67 10.85
CA ILE A 111 -6.69 -11.25 10.43
C ILE A 111 -6.99 -11.78 9.04
N SER A 112 -8.23 -12.20 8.83
CA SER A 112 -8.86 -12.37 7.51
C SER A 112 -10.31 -11.93 7.63
N TYR A 113 -10.65 -10.76 7.08
CA TYR A 113 -11.94 -10.13 7.29
C TYR A 113 -12.63 -9.77 5.97
N ASN A 114 -13.90 -10.14 5.85
CA ASN A 114 -14.77 -9.78 4.76
C ASN A 114 -15.73 -8.67 5.23
N TYR A 115 -15.66 -7.51 4.59
CA TYR A 115 -16.44 -6.33 4.93
C TYR A 115 -17.88 -6.41 4.43
N GLU A 116 -18.16 -7.20 3.40
CA GLU A 116 -19.51 -7.41 2.84
C GLU A 116 -20.35 -8.28 3.78
N THR A 117 -19.76 -9.36 4.30
CA THR A 117 -20.42 -10.27 5.26
C THR A 117 -20.23 -9.83 6.71
N MET A 118 -19.42 -8.79 6.95
CA MET A 118 -19.02 -8.30 8.27
C MET A 118 -18.48 -9.40 9.19
N SER A 119 -17.74 -10.34 8.61
CA SER A 119 -17.27 -11.54 9.31
C SER A 119 -15.87 -11.93 8.88
N GLY A 120 -15.16 -12.61 9.77
CA GLY A 120 -13.78 -12.97 9.54
C GLY A 120 -13.13 -13.65 10.73
N ASP A 121 -11.92 -14.12 10.50
CA ASP A 121 -11.03 -14.62 11.54
C ASP A 121 -10.21 -13.47 12.11
N LEU A 122 -10.35 -13.24 13.42
CA LEU A 122 -9.61 -12.24 14.20
C LEU A 122 -8.86 -12.90 15.36
N GLU A 123 -8.78 -14.23 15.41
CA GLU A 123 -8.21 -14.95 16.55
C GLU A 123 -6.71 -14.67 16.71
N GLY A 124 -5.98 -14.55 15.60
CA GLY A 124 -4.56 -14.20 15.61
C GLY A 124 -4.32 -12.83 16.27
N ILE A 125 -5.07 -11.80 15.88
CA ILE A 125 -4.94 -10.47 16.50
C ILE A 125 -5.44 -10.45 17.94
N LYS A 126 -6.51 -11.18 18.30
CA LYS A 126 -6.98 -11.29 19.69
C LYS A 126 -5.93 -11.93 20.60
N LYS A 127 -5.18 -12.94 20.14
CA LYS A 127 -4.07 -13.53 20.90
C LYS A 127 -2.96 -12.52 21.17
N LEU A 128 -2.63 -11.70 20.19
CA LEU A 128 -1.59 -10.66 20.32
C LEU A 128 -2.08 -9.46 21.14
N MET A 129 -3.36 -9.10 21.00
CA MET A 129 -3.99 -7.91 21.56
C MET A 129 -5.41 -8.21 22.07
N PRO A 130 -5.56 -8.90 23.22
CA PRO A 130 -6.86 -9.40 23.70
C PRO A 130 -7.91 -8.32 23.98
N SER A 131 -7.48 -7.10 24.31
CA SER A 131 -8.39 -5.98 24.61
C SER A 131 -8.61 -5.04 23.41
N LEU A 132 -8.22 -5.44 22.20
CA LEU A 132 -8.55 -4.70 20.98
C LEU A 132 -10.05 -4.86 20.70
N ASN A 133 -10.78 -3.76 20.62
CA ASN A 133 -12.23 -3.77 20.42
C ASN A 133 -12.60 -3.35 18.99
N TYR A 134 -12.74 -4.32 18.10
CA TYR A 134 -13.07 -4.06 16.69
C TYR A 134 -14.57 -3.94 16.40
N GLU A 135 -15.46 -4.27 17.35
CA GLU A 135 -16.90 -4.41 17.13
C GLU A 135 -17.66 -3.10 16.79
N PHE A 136 -16.95 -1.96 16.73
CA PHE A 136 -17.55 -0.62 16.57
C PHE A 136 -16.92 0.22 15.44
N GLN A 137 -16.20 -0.39 14.51
CA GLN A 137 -15.54 0.32 13.42
C GLN A 137 -16.46 0.54 12.21
N ASP A 138 -16.30 1.71 11.58
CA ASP A 138 -16.86 2.04 10.27
C ASP A 138 -16.12 1.22 9.19
N ASN A 139 -16.85 0.59 8.27
CA ASN A 139 -16.32 -0.23 7.17
C ASN A 139 -15.38 0.54 6.22
N SER A 140 -15.29 1.86 6.35
CA SER A 140 -14.34 2.71 5.62
C SER A 140 -12.91 2.70 6.18
N VAL A 141 -12.67 2.11 7.36
CA VAL A 141 -11.35 2.07 8.00
C VAL A 141 -10.70 0.70 7.85
N SER A 142 -9.47 0.69 7.35
CA SER A 142 -8.63 -0.52 7.32
C SER A 142 -8.32 -1.03 8.74
N ILE A 143 -8.44 -2.34 8.93
CA ILE A 143 -8.12 -3.02 10.19
C ILE A 143 -6.62 -2.87 10.51
N LEU A 144 -5.75 -2.93 9.50
CA LEU A 144 -4.31 -2.68 9.67
C LEU A 144 -4.07 -1.30 10.31
N ARG A 145 -4.70 -0.27 9.76
CA ARG A 145 -4.61 1.10 10.29
C ARG A 145 -5.18 1.19 11.69
N TYR A 146 -6.32 0.55 11.94
CA TYR A 146 -6.95 0.50 13.26
C TYR A 146 -6.02 -0.12 14.32
N ILE A 147 -5.42 -1.28 14.03
CA ILE A 147 -4.50 -1.98 14.94
C ILE A 147 -3.34 -1.08 15.33
N VAL A 148 -2.68 -0.48 14.34
CA VAL A 148 -1.46 0.31 14.56
C VAL A 148 -1.76 1.58 15.36
N ASN A 149 -2.92 2.21 15.13
CA ASN A 149 -3.31 3.41 15.86
C ASN A 149 -3.76 3.16 17.30
N ASN A 150 -4.30 1.97 17.59
CA ASN A 150 -4.90 1.69 18.90
C ASN A 150 -3.95 1.10 19.94
N ARG A 151 -2.69 0.71 19.62
CA ARG A 151 -1.72 0.29 20.66
C ARG A 151 -0.22 0.52 20.37
N PRO A 152 0.54 0.96 21.38
CA PRO A 152 2.00 0.96 21.36
C PRO A 152 2.60 -0.39 21.82
N SER A 153 2.11 -1.54 21.36
CA SER A 153 2.75 -2.85 21.66
C SER A 153 3.91 -3.14 20.72
N ASP A 154 5.02 -3.72 21.21
CA ASP A 154 6.14 -4.19 20.38
C ASP A 154 5.77 -5.43 19.56
N ARG A 155 4.71 -6.15 19.94
CA ARG A 155 4.24 -7.37 19.23
C ARG A 155 3.69 -7.10 17.83
N VAL A 156 3.42 -5.84 17.50
CA VAL A 156 2.97 -5.40 16.16
C VAL A 156 4.00 -4.46 15.51
N MET A 157 5.28 -4.57 15.91
CA MET A 157 6.36 -3.78 15.34
C MET A 157 6.47 -3.91 13.81
N PRO A 158 6.29 -5.10 13.18
CA PRO A 158 6.27 -5.21 11.72
C PRO A 158 5.19 -4.34 11.07
N LEU A 159 3.97 -4.35 11.62
CA LEU A 159 2.87 -3.53 11.12
C LEU A 159 3.16 -2.03 11.27
N LYS A 160 3.83 -1.62 12.37
CA LYS A 160 4.28 -0.24 12.58
C LYS A 160 5.36 0.16 11.58
N GLN A 161 6.32 -0.72 11.29
CA GLN A 161 7.36 -0.46 10.29
C GLN A 161 6.77 -0.34 8.89
N LEU A 162 5.83 -1.22 8.51
CA LEU A 162 5.04 -1.09 7.28
C LEU A 162 4.32 0.26 7.23
N MET A 163 3.55 0.62 8.26
CA MET A 163 2.82 1.89 8.31
C MET A 163 3.76 3.09 8.21
N ARG A 164 4.96 3.04 8.82
CA ARG A 164 5.97 4.09 8.67
C ARG A 164 6.49 4.16 7.25
N PHE A 165 6.75 3.03 6.61
CA PHE A 165 7.18 2.99 5.21
C PHE A 165 6.13 3.60 4.29
N VAL A 166 4.87 3.16 4.39
CA VAL A 166 3.76 3.67 3.57
C VAL A 166 3.51 5.16 3.83
N ASN A 167 3.62 5.62 5.08
CA ASN A 167 3.57 7.04 5.41
C ASN A 167 4.73 7.87 4.82
N ASN A 168 5.79 7.24 4.32
CA ASN A 168 6.88 7.90 3.60
C ASN A 168 6.90 7.55 2.10
N MET A 169 5.81 7.03 1.55
CA MET A 169 5.61 6.94 0.10
C MET A 169 5.13 8.28 -0.45
N LEU A 170 5.70 8.71 -1.58
CA LEU A 170 5.25 9.87 -2.36
C LEU A 170 5.28 9.55 -3.85
N TRP A 171 4.13 9.70 -4.51
CA TRP A 171 4.03 9.64 -5.97
C TRP A 171 3.77 11.02 -6.53
N PHE A 172 4.46 11.35 -7.62
CA PHE A 172 4.23 12.59 -8.36
C PHE A 172 4.36 12.35 -9.87
N ARG A 173 3.56 13.06 -10.66
CA ARG A 173 3.63 13.06 -12.13
C ARG A 173 3.44 14.48 -12.64
N SER A 174 4.24 14.84 -13.65
CA SER A 174 4.20 16.14 -14.33
C SER A 174 4.19 15.90 -15.83
N LEU A 175 3.01 15.92 -16.45
CA LEU A 175 2.87 15.86 -17.91
C LEU A 175 2.14 17.08 -18.47
N ASP A 176 1.00 17.45 -17.87
CA ASP A 176 0.23 18.66 -18.19
C ASP A 176 -0.11 19.46 -16.92
N GLU A 177 -0.49 18.77 -15.84
CA GLU A 177 -0.69 19.31 -14.50
C GLU A 177 0.02 18.44 -13.46
N ASN A 178 0.49 19.06 -12.37
CA ASN A 178 1.14 18.35 -11.28
C ASN A 178 0.12 17.53 -10.47
N ARG A 179 0.22 16.19 -10.53
CA ARG A 179 -0.61 15.27 -9.75
C ARG A 179 0.24 14.56 -8.70
N TYR A 180 -0.33 14.38 -7.51
CA TYR A 180 0.36 13.83 -6.35
C TYR A 180 -0.52 12.82 -5.59
N ILE A 181 0.11 11.78 -5.08
CA ILE A 181 -0.47 10.88 -4.07
C ILE A 181 0.52 10.83 -2.91
N GLY A 182 0.02 11.04 -1.69
CA GLY A 182 0.85 10.87 -0.50
C GLY A 182 1.60 12.13 -0.04
N TYR A 183 1.12 13.33 -0.37
CA TYR A 183 1.74 14.60 0.03
C TYR A 183 1.12 15.18 1.32
N LYS A 184 1.94 15.91 2.10
CA LYS A 184 1.50 16.72 3.26
C LYS A 184 1.31 18.17 2.83
N THR A 185 0.37 18.87 3.46
CA THR A 185 0.06 20.29 3.19
C THR A 185 1.22 21.23 3.53
N GLU A 186 2.16 20.81 4.40
CA GLU A 186 3.39 21.53 4.72
C GLU A 186 4.58 20.55 4.85
N SER A 187 5.63 20.70 4.02
CA SER A 187 7.05 20.64 4.44
C SER A 187 8.03 20.56 3.25
N SER A 188 9.09 21.33 3.40
CA SER A 188 10.16 21.69 2.47
C SER A 188 11.30 20.67 2.34
N ASN A 189 11.05 19.36 2.49
CA ASN A 189 12.12 18.36 2.42
C ASN A 189 11.68 17.05 1.76
N TYR A 190 11.96 16.94 0.45
CA TYR A 190 11.65 15.79 -0.40
C TYR A 190 12.62 14.60 -0.25
N THR A 191 13.67 14.74 0.55
CA THR A 191 14.85 13.86 0.53
C THR A 191 14.70 12.52 1.28
N LYS A 192 13.52 12.21 1.86
CA LYS A 192 13.31 11.01 2.70
C LYS A 192 12.13 10.11 2.26
N PHE A 193 11.68 10.25 1.02
CA PHE A 193 10.57 9.45 0.51
C PHE A 193 11.07 8.36 -0.44
N MET A 194 10.39 7.21 -0.45
CA MET A 194 10.42 6.36 -1.64
C MET A 194 9.80 7.17 -2.79
N GLN A 195 10.60 7.42 -3.82
CA GLN A 195 10.20 8.21 -4.99
C GLN A 195 10.14 7.30 -6.20
N ILE A 196 8.97 7.27 -6.84
CA ILE A 196 8.78 6.61 -8.14
C ILE A 196 8.47 7.71 -9.14
N ILE A 197 9.37 7.87 -10.11
CA ILE A 197 9.25 8.86 -11.17
C ILE A 197 8.79 8.13 -12.42
N ILE A 198 7.61 8.50 -12.92
CA ILE A 198 7.06 7.94 -14.16
C ILE A 198 7.28 8.95 -15.27
N PHE A 199 8.06 8.56 -16.29
CA PHE A 199 8.21 9.34 -17.52
C PHE A 199 7.31 8.72 -18.60
N ASP A 200 6.44 9.54 -19.18
CA ASP A 200 5.83 9.24 -20.47
C ASP A 200 6.63 9.98 -21.54
N SER A 201 7.13 9.25 -22.53
CA SER A 201 7.85 9.75 -23.70
C SER A 201 7.04 9.44 -24.95
#